data_AF-A0A4Q3C400-F1
#
_entry.id   AF-A0A4Q3C400-F1
#
_cell.length_a   1.000
_cell.length_b   1.000
_cell.length_c   1.000
_cell.angle_alpha   90.00
_cell.angle_beta   90.00
_cell.angle_gamma   90.00
#
_symmetry.space_group_name_H-M   'P 1'
#
loop_
_entity.id
_entity.type
_entity.pdbx_description
1 polymer ?
#
loop_
_entity_poly.entity_id
_entity_poly.type
_entity_poly.pdbx_seq_one_letter_code
_entity_poly.pdbx_strand_id
1 'polypeptide(L)'
;AQDVTIPVETSNNALVLQVNSKKDVGTIYLGKKLKDAASYAQVPGVYKQASDYTDGTINSVYAPSGSRGLFEPAVTVTHADGNNSLDLRYVSHKVTKIDADVSLLSIVLKDPVYNFEVTLYYKSYYNEDVIEQWSSIKHTEKGNVTLHKFASANLYLKAKNYWLTQYHGDWAKEMQPEESQLTHGIKTLDTKLGTRANLFSPSMFMISLDKPAAEDEGTVLYGSVEWSSNFRIDLELDNLDNLRLIAGINNYASTYTLKPNETFTTPAFLYTMSDKGKGDASRKLHRWARNYRVLDGKGSRLTLLNNWEATYFDFDEAKLFELLKDTKKLGVDMFLLDDGWFANKYPRNGDVAGLGDWEVNKKKLPNGVASLVKEATANGVKFGIWIEPEMVNP
;
A
#
# COMPACT_ATOMS: atom_id res chain seq x y z
N ALA A 1 29.52 17.54 -13.95
CA ALA A 1 28.19 18.16 -13.81
C ALA A 1 27.96 18.44 -12.33
N GLN A 2 27.31 19.55 -11.98
CA GLN A 2 26.95 19.86 -10.60
C GLN A 2 25.82 18.93 -10.15
N ASP A 3 25.83 18.51 -8.88
CA ASP A 3 24.78 17.67 -8.31
C ASP A 3 23.44 18.41 -8.31
N VAL A 4 22.34 17.69 -8.57
CA VAL A 4 20.98 18.24 -8.58
C VAL A 4 20.21 17.71 -7.38
N THR A 5 19.82 18.59 -6.47
CA THR A 5 18.99 18.25 -5.31
C THR A 5 17.51 18.39 -5.65
N ILE A 6 16.71 17.35 -5.37
CA ILE A 6 15.29 17.27 -5.68
C ILE A 6 14.53 16.97 -4.37
N PRO A 7 14.01 17.99 -3.66
CA PRO A 7 13.25 17.79 -2.44
C PRO A 7 11.77 17.48 -2.74
N VAL A 8 11.21 16.53 -1.98
CA VAL A 8 9.77 16.25 -1.86
C VAL A 8 9.37 16.67 -0.45
N GLU A 9 8.74 17.83 -0.34
CA GLU A 9 8.42 18.44 0.95
C GLU A 9 6.94 18.35 1.28
N THR A 10 6.66 18.20 2.57
CA THR A 10 5.36 18.41 3.19
C THR A 10 5.45 19.55 4.20
N SER A 11 4.42 19.75 5.02
CA SER A 11 4.39 20.81 6.03
C SER A 11 5.54 20.69 7.05
N ASN A 12 5.84 19.47 7.51
CA ASN A 12 6.84 19.22 8.56
C ASN A 12 7.98 18.30 8.14
N ASN A 13 7.89 17.61 6.99
CA ASN A 13 8.88 16.62 6.56
C ASN A 13 9.44 16.91 5.17
N ALA A 14 10.57 16.28 4.86
CA ALA A 14 11.13 16.22 3.52
C ALA A 14 11.79 14.86 3.27
N LEU A 15 11.51 14.30 2.09
CA LEU A 15 12.36 13.32 1.42
C LEU A 15 13.23 14.09 0.42
N VAL A 16 14.54 13.95 0.49
CA VAL A 16 15.44 14.66 -0.41
C VAL A 16 16.30 13.69 -1.20
N LEU A 17 16.19 13.83 -2.51
CA LEU A 17 16.90 13.05 -3.50
C LEU A 17 18.04 13.89 -4.10
N GLN A 18 19.10 13.23 -4.53
CA GLN A 18 20.20 13.88 -5.23
C GLN A 18 20.61 13.09 -6.46
N VAL A 19 20.74 13.80 -7.58
CA VAL A 19 21.35 13.28 -8.81
C VAL A 19 22.83 13.64 -8.77
N ASN A 20 23.70 12.64 -8.81
CA ASN A 20 25.15 12.86 -8.84
C ASN A 20 25.68 13.08 -10.27
N SER A 21 26.97 13.39 -10.39
CA SER A 21 27.66 13.54 -11.68
C SER A 21 27.59 12.31 -12.61
N LYS A 22 27.37 11.11 -12.08
CA LYS A 22 27.18 9.85 -12.83
C LYS A 22 25.72 9.60 -13.22
N LYS A 23 24.81 10.53 -12.93
CA LYS A 23 23.35 10.40 -13.12
C LYS A 23 22.72 9.29 -12.27
N ASP A 24 23.36 8.88 -11.17
CA ASP A 24 22.72 8.05 -10.17
C ASP A 24 21.84 8.93 -9.28
N VAL A 25 20.68 8.40 -8.87
CA VAL A 25 19.74 9.09 -8.00
C VAL A 25 19.70 8.39 -6.65
N GLY A 26 20.13 9.08 -5.60
CA GLY A 26 20.17 8.56 -4.24
C GLY A 26 19.31 9.37 -3.29
N THR A 27 18.82 8.72 -2.23
CA THR A 27 18.21 9.41 -1.08
C THR A 27 19.33 9.93 -0.19
N ILE A 28 19.31 11.23 0.10
CA ILE A 28 20.29 11.89 0.98
C ILE A 28 19.70 12.27 2.35
N TYR A 29 18.38 12.42 2.43
CA TYR A 29 17.70 12.79 3.66
C TYR A 29 16.24 12.32 3.64
N LEU A 30 15.76 11.82 4.77
CA LEU A 30 14.34 11.62 5.05
C LEU A 30 14.09 11.98 6.51
N GLY A 31 13.32 13.02 6.76
CA GLY A 31 13.04 13.49 8.12
C GLY A 31 12.40 14.87 8.16
N LYS A 32 12.63 15.57 9.26
CA LYS A 32 12.10 16.91 9.51
C LYS A 32 12.51 17.91 8.43
N LYS A 33 11.56 18.68 7.94
CA LYS A 33 11.82 19.75 6.97
C LYS A 33 12.83 20.75 7.55
N LEU A 34 13.88 21.05 6.77
CA LEU A 34 14.87 22.05 7.13
C LEU A 34 14.35 23.44 6.74
N LYS A 35 14.78 24.47 7.48
CA LYS A 35 14.33 25.85 7.22
C LYS A 35 14.83 26.39 5.88
N ASP A 36 16.02 25.96 5.47
CA ASP A 36 16.66 26.38 4.23
C ASP A 36 16.96 25.16 3.36
N ALA A 37 16.39 25.14 2.16
CA ALA A 37 16.56 24.05 1.21
C ALA A 37 18.03 23.87 0.79
N ALA A 38 18.84 24.93 0.79
CA ALA A 38 20.27 24.83 0.49
C ALA A 38 21.04 24.01 1.53
N SER A 39 20.49 23.88 2.74
CA SER A 39 21.11 23.08 3.82
C SER A 39 21.06 21.58 3.54
N TYR A 40 20.15 21.10 2.68
CA TYR A 40 20.08 19.69 2.31
C TYR A 40 21.35 19.19 1.61
N ALA A 41 22.01 20.05 0.82
CA ALA A 41 23.26 19.69 0.15
C ALA A 41 24.42 19.40 1.13
N GLN A 42 24.33 19.89 2.37
CA GLN A 42 25.34 19.70 3.41
C GLN A 42 25.09 18.46 4.27
N VAL A 43 23.86 17.92 4.26
CA VAL A 43 23.44 16.79 5.09
C VAL A 43 24.32 15.55 4.90
N PRO A 44 24.70 15.13 3.66
CA PRO A 44 25.60 13.99 3.48
C PRO A 44 26.93 14.13 4.23
N GLY A 45 27.50 15.34 4.31
CA GLY A 45 28.76 15.60 5.01
C GLY A 45 28.67 15.51 6.53
N VAL A 46 27.45 15.55 7.10
CA VAL A 46 27.20 15.40 8.55
C VAL A 46 27.10 13.92 8.94
N TYR A 47 26.59 13.08 8.06
CA TYR A 47 26.57 11.64 8.28
C TYR A 47 27.95 11.05 7.96
N LYS A 48 28.72 10.69 9.00
CA LYS A 48 29.99 9.96 8.83
C LYS A 48 29.71 8.57 8.25
N GLN A 49 29.69 8.43 6.93
CA GLN A 49 29.61 7.13 6.26
C GLN A 49 30.99 6.70 5.80
N ALA A 50 31.29 5.41 5.97
CA ALA A 50 32.46 4.79 5.35
C ALA A 50 32.28 4.76 3.82
N SER A 51 33.35 4.51 3.08
CA SER A 51 33.29 4.35 1.64
C SER A 51 32.32 3.23 1.25
N ASP A 52 31.32 3.55 0.44
CA ASP A 52 30.42 2.59 -0.17
C ASP A 52 31.11 1.89 -1.36
N TYR A 53 31.18 0.56 -1.32
CA TYR A 53 31.75 -0.27 -2.40
C TYR A 53 30.82 -0.43 -3.60
N THR A 54 29.54 -0.07 -3.47
CA THR A 54 28.50 -0.23 -4.50
C THR A 54 28.39 0.97 -5.45
N ASP A 55 29.37 1.88 -5.40
CA ASP A 55 29.44 3.08 -6.24
C ASP A 55 28.16 3.94 -6.21
N GLY A 56 27.59 4.12 -5.01
CA GLY A 56 26.41 4.97 -4.79
C GLY A 56 25.08 4.29 -5.08
N THR A 57 25.03 2.96 -5.20
CA THR A 57 23.77 2.23 -5.41
C THR A 57 23.09 1.81 -4.10
N ILE A 58 23.81 1.83 -2.97
CA ILE A 58 23.27 1.44 -1.65
C ILE A 58 22.07 2.29 -1.22
N ASN A 59 22.13 3.60 -1.48
CA ASN A 59 21.09 4.57 -1.18
C ASN A 59 20.23 4.93 -2.40
N SER A 60 20.28 4.11 -3.46
CA SER A 60 19.51 4.35 -4.69
C SER A 60 18.02 4.45 -4.38
N VAL A 61 17.35 5.39 -5.06
CA VAL A 61 15.88 5.56 -4.98
C VAL A 61 15.11 4.44 -5.69
N TYR A 62 15.81 3.63 -6.50
CA TYR A 62 15.25 2.47 -7.17
C TYR A 62 16.38 1.55 -7.65
N ALA A 63 16.88 0.68 -6.76
CA ALA A 63 18.03 -0.17 -7.06
C ALA A 63 17.69 -1.26 -8.11
N PRO A 64 18.33 -1.27 -9.30
CA PRO A 64 18.18 -2.39 -10.23
C PRO A 64 19.10 -3.55 -9.87
N SER A 65 18.73 -4.75 -10.33
CA SER A 65 19.62 -5.94 -10.27
C SER A 65 20.48 -6.08 -11.53
N GLY A 66 21.52 -6.91 -11.43
CA GLY A 66 22.34 -7.33 -12.57
C GLY A 66 23.40 -6.32 -13.01
N SER A 67 23.70 -5.30 -12.21
CA SER A 67 24.77 -4.34 -12.48
C SER A 67 25.67 -4.11 -11.26
N ARG A 68 25.65 -2.91 -10.66
CA ARG A 68 26.53 -2.49 -9.54
C ARG A 68 25.94 -2.78 -8.16
N GLY A 69 24.63 -3.04 -8.07
CA GLY A 69 23.93 -3.27 -6.81
C GLY A 69 24.28 -4.62 -6.19
N LEU A 70 24.66 -4.61 -4.90
CA LEU A 70 24.98 -5.82 -4.12
C LEU A 70 23.90 -6.21 -3.11
N PHE A 71 22.91 -5.34 -2.92
CA PHE A 71 21.83 -5.49 -1.95
C PHE A 71 20.52 -5.86 -2.63
N GLU A 72 19.48 -6.12 -1.83
CA GLU A 72 18.16 -6.50 -2.37
C GLU A 72 17.67 -5.45 -3.40
N PRO A 73 17.34 -5.86 -4.64
CA PRO A 73 16.93 -4.93 -5.67
C PRO A 73 15.47 -4.51 -5.50
N ALA A 74 15.15 -3.31 -5.99
CA ALA A 74 13.79 -2.84 -6.20
C ALA A 74 13.18 -3.42 -7.49
N VAL A 75 14.03 -3.68 -8.51
CA VAL A 75 13.58 -4.23 -9.80
C VAL A 75 14.54 -5.29 -10.34
N THR A 76 13.99 -6.38 -10.85
CA THR A 76 14.70 -7.44 -11.56
C THR A 76 13.97 -7.75 -12.87
N VAL A 77 14.75 -7.93 -13.93
CA VAL A 77 14.24 -8.04 -15.30
C VAL A 77 15.04 -9.07 -16.09
N THR A 78 14.40 -9.69 -17.08
CA THR A 78 15.07 -10.37 -18.20
C THR A 78 14.67 -9.65 -19.48
N HIS A 79 15.66 -9.05 -20.14
CA HIS A 79 15.51 -8.33 -21.41
C HIS A 79 15.12 -9.26 -22.56
N ALA A 80 14.73 -8.69 -23.69
CA ALA A 80 14.27 -9.45 -24.85
C ALA A 80 15.35 -10.39 -25.45
N ASP A 81 16.62 -10.12 -25.18
CA ASP A 81 17.78 -10.94 -25.57
C ASP A 81 18.17 -12.00 -24.52
N GLY A 82 17.47 -12.07 -23.39
CA GLY A 82 17.76 -12.99 -22.29
C GLY A 82 18.76 -12.45 -21.24
N ASN A 83 19.28 -11.23 -21.39
CA ASN A 83 20.16 -10.62 -20.40
C ASN A 83 19.36 -10.13 -19.18
N ASN A 84 19.95 -10.23 -17.98
CA ASN A 84 19.32 -9.82 -16.72
C ASN A 84 19.90 -8.52 -16.13
N SER A 85 20.82 -7.87 -16.87
CA SER A 85 21.51 -6.67 -16.41
C SER A 85 20.67 -5.42 -16.62
N LEU A 86 20.48 -4.62 -15.56
CA LEU A 86 19.80 -3.33 -15.64
C LEU A 86 20.59 -2.25 -14.90
N ASP A 87 20.78 -1.08 -15.52
CA ASP A 87 21.43 0.09 -14.90
C ASP A 87 20.62 1.36 -15.18
N LEU A 88 19.92 1.85 -14.16
CA LEU A 88 18.99 2.97 -14.32
C LEU A 88 19.68 4.31 -14.06
N ARG A 89 19.74 5.17 -15.09
CA ARG A 89 20.33 6.50 -15.03
C ARG A 89 19.29 7.60 -15.16
N TYR A 90 19.46 8.66 -14.39
CA TYR A 90 18.62 9.85 -14.44
C TYR A 90 18.59 10.49 -15.85
N VAL A 91 17.38 10.81 -16.31
CA VAL A 91 17.13 11.55 -17.55
C VAL A 91 16.55 12.93 -17.24
N SER A 92 15.45 12.97 -16.48
CA SER A 92 14.74 14.20 -16.17
C SER A 92 13.85 14.02 -14.95
N HIS A 93 13.38 15.15 -14.41
CA HIS A 93 12.27 15.15 -13.48
C HIS A 93 11.29 16.27 -13.81
N LYS A 94 10.07 16.16 -13.29
CA LYS A 94 9.03 17.17 -13.40
C LYS A 94 8.23 17.21 -12.11
N VAL A 95 8.01 18.40 -11.59
CA VAL A 95 7.04 18.64 -10.51
C VAL A 95 5.77 19.22 -11.12
N THR A 96 4.63 18.59 -10.85
CA THR A 96 3.31 19.04 -11.26
C THR A 96 2.50 19.34 -10.00
N LYS A 97 2.04 20.58 -9.83
CA LYS A 97 1.04 20.88 -8.80
C LYS A 97 -0.31 20.35 -9.28
N ILE A 98 -0.88 19.41 -8.54
CA ILE A 98 -2.21 18.84 -8.83
C ILE A 98 -3.26 19.82 -8.32
N ASP A 99 -3.08 20.33 -7.10
CA ASP A 99 -3.87 21.40 -6.51
C ASP A 99 -3.01 22.22 -5.51
N ALA A 100 -3.67 22.94 -4.59
CA ALA A 100 -2.99 23.77 -3.59
C ALA A 100 -2.23 22.95 -2.52
N ASP A 101 -2.68 21.74 -2.22
CA ASP A 101 -2.13 20.85 -1.20
C ASP A 101 -1.30 19.70 -1.78
N VAL A 102 -1.65 19.26 -3.00
CA VAL A 102 -1.12 18.05 -3.61
C VAL A 102 -0.15 18.37 -4.75
N SER A 103 1.05 17.78 -4.69
CA SER A 103 2.05 17.85 -5.76
C SER A 103 2.52 16.47 -6.19
N LEU A 104 2.88 16.32 -7.45
CA LEU A 104 3.43 15.09 -8.04
C LEU A 104 4.80 15.37 -8.63
N LEU A 105 5.83 14.76 -8.07
CA LEU A 105 7.15 14.65 -8.67
C LEU A 105 7.21 13.35 -9.48
N SER A 106 7.59 13.44 -10.76
CA SER A 106 7.94 12.30 -11.61
C SER A 106 9.42 12.37 -11.99
N ILE A 107 10.17 11.29 -11.79
CA ILE A 107 11.58 11.15 -12.17
C ILE A 107 11.71 10.05 -13.23
N VAL A 108 12.27 10.39 -14.39
CA VAL A 108 12.50 9.43 -15.48
C VAL A 108 13.92 8.89 -15.39
N LEU A 109 14.03 7.57 -15.31
CA LEU A 109 15.27 6.80 -15.35
C LEU A 109 15.29 5.92 -16.59
N LYS A 110 16.45 5.77 -17.23
CA LYS A 110 16.64 4.90 -18.40
C LYS A 110 17.87 4.03 -18.26
N ASP A 111 17.78 2.85 -18.83
CA ASP A 111 18.96 2.05 -19.12
C ASP A 111 19.76 2.69 -20.27
N PRO A 112 21.10 2.82 -20.17
CA PRO A 112 21.92 3.42 -21.22
C PRO A 112 22.12 2.51 -22.44
N VAL A 113 21.87 1.21 -22.33
CA VAL A 113 22.05 0.20 -23.37
C VAL A 113 20.71 -0.30 -23.90
N TYR A 114 19.78 -0.63 -23.01
CA TYR A 114 18.45 -1.12 -23.34
C TYR A 114 17.45 0.02 -23.49
N ASN A 115 16.50 -0.12 -24.42
CA ASN A 115 15.37 0.80 -24.55
C ASN A 115 14.33 0.56 -23.44
N PHE A 116 14.76 0.69 -22.19
CA PHE A 116 14.01 0.39 -20.98
C PHE A 116 13.96 1.65 -20.09
N GLU A 117 12.76 2.02 -19.66
CA GLU A 117 12.50 3.23 -18.90
C GLU A 117 11.69 2.92 -17.64
N VAL A 118 12.11 3.49 -16.52
CA VAL A 118 11.36 3.50 -15.27
C VAL A 118 11.04 4.95 -14.91
N THR A 119 9.77 5.24 -14.66
CA THR A 119 9.36 6.51 -14.07
C THR A 119 8.99 6.29 -12.61
N LEU A 120 9.65 7.00 -11.70
CA LEU A 120 9.33 7.03 -10.29
C LEU A 120 8.41 8.19 -9.99
N TYR A 121 7.40 7.96 -9.17
CA TYR A 121 6.43 8.97 -8.79
C TYR A 121 6.45 9.15 -7.28
N TYR A 122 6.41 10.42 -6.85
CA TYR A 122 6.27 10.83 -5.47
C TYR A 122 5.15 11.87 -5.40
N LYS A 123 4.02 11.49 -4.83
CA LYS A 123 2.88 12.38 -4.64
C LYS A 123 2.86 12.82 -3.18
N SER A 124 3.08 14.10 -2.93
CA SER A 124 3.03 14.67 -1.58
C SER A 124 1.69 15.36 -1.31
N TYR A 125 1.16 15.11 -0.12
CA TYR A 125 0.02 15.79 0.47
C TYR A 125 0.57 16.70 1.57
N TYR A 126 0.63 18.00 1.28
CA TYR A 126 1.42 18.94 2.05
C TYR A 126 0.92 19.07 3.50
N ASN A 127 -0.37 19.27 3.69
CA ASN A 127 -0.98 19.48 5.02
C ASN A 127 -1.11 18.18 5.85
N GLU A 128 -1.19 17.01 5.20
CA GLU A 128 -1.28 15.73 5.88
C GLU A 128 0.07 15.15 6.29
N ASP A 129 1.19 15.67 5.75
CA ASP A 129 2.53 15.10 5.90
C ASP A 129 2.68 13.67 5.33
N VAL A 130 1.97 13.39 4.23
CA VAL A 130 1.91 12.06 3.62
C VAL A 130 2.52 12.06 2.23
N ILE A 131 3.23 10.98 1.89
CA ILE A 131 3.78 10.73 0.55
C ILE A 131 3.29 9.38 0.06
N GLU A 132 2.77 9.34 -1.16
CA GLU A 132 2.59 8.12 -1.94
C GLU A 132 3.75 7.98 -2.93
N GLN A 133 4.31 6.77 -3.04
CA GLN A 133 5.38 6.45 -3.99
C GLN A 133 5.02 5.21 -4.82
N TRP A 134 5.20 5.30 -6.14
CA TRP A 134 5.04 4.15 -7.04
C TRP A 134 5.96 4.30 -8.25
N SER A 135 5.96 3.29 -9.12
CA SER A 135 6.75 3.26 -10.35
C SER A 135 5.90 2.82 -11.55
N SER A 136 6.27 3.34 -12.72
CA SER A 136 5.84 2.79 -14.01
C SER A 136 7.04 2.34 -14.81
N ILE A 137 6.91 1.20 -15.47
CA ILE A 137 7.94 0.53 -16.25
C ILE A 137 7.44 0.39 -17.68
N LYS A 138 8.25 0.79 -18.67
CA LYS A 138 7.97 0.60 -20.09
C LYS A 138 9.25 0.34 -20.87
N HIS A 139 9.12 -0.28 -22.03
CA HIS A 139 10.26 -0.51 -22.93
C HIS A 139 9.83 -0.50 -24.39
N THR A 140 10.79 -0.28 -25.29
CA THR A 140 10.60 -0.38 -26.75
C THR A 140 11.65 -1.32 -27.37
N GLU A 141 11.98 -2.38 -26.65
CA GLU A 141 12.84 -3.47 -27.15
C GLU A 141 12.12 -4.28 -28.24
N LYS A 142 12.88 -5.11 -28.98
CA LYS A 142 12.35 -5.87 -30.13
C LYS A 142 11.46 -7.05 -29.74
N GLY A 143 11.48 -7.47 -28.48
CA GLY A 143 10.70 -8.58 -27.95
C GLY A 143 10.18 -8.27 -26.55
N ASN A 144 9.43 -9.21 -25.97
CA ASN A 144 8.89 -9.05 -24.62
C ASN A 144 10.01 -9.03 -23.58
N VAL A 145 9.76 -8.28 -22.52
CA VAL A 145 10.62 -8.23 -21.34
C VAL A 145 9.89 -8.89 -20.18
N THR A 146 10.61 -9.65 -19.37
CA THR A 146 10.04 -10.34 -18.21
C THR A 146 10.43 -9.62 -16.94
N LEU A 147 9.45 -9.13 -16.18
CA LEU A 147 9.65 -8.53 -14.86
C LEU A 147 9.54 -9.63 -13.79
N HIS A 148 10.55 -9.72 -12.92
CA HIS A 148 10.60 -10.71 -11.83
C HIS A 148 10.41 -10.07 -10.45
N LYS A 149 10.75 -8.79 -10.29
CA LYS A 149 10.49 -7.97 -9.11
C LYS A 149 10.29 -6.54 -9.57
N PHE A 150 9.34 -5.84 -8.95
CA PHE A 150 8.91 -4.50 -9.33
C PHE A 150 8.33 -3.80 -8.09
N ALA A 151 9.22 -3.33 -7.21
CA ALA A 151 8.83 -2.60 -6.02
C ALA A 151 8.18 -1.26 -6.39
N SER A 152 7.29 -0.79 -5.52
CA SER A 152 6.67 0.54 -5.58
C SER A 152 7.61 1.62 -5.03
N ALA A 153 8.36 1.30 -3.98
CA ALA A 153 9.23 2.22 -3.27
C ALA A 153 10.55 1.57 -2.85
N ASN A 154 11.59 2.40 -2.75
CA ASN A 154 12.90 2.05 -2.18
C ASN A 154 13.38 3.26 -1.34
N LEU A 155 13.14 3.21 -0.03
CA LEU A 155 13.55 4.25 0.91
C LEU A 155 14.89 3.89 1.56
N TYR A 156 15.59 4.92 2.03
CA TYR A 156 16.84 4.81 2.75
C TYR A 156 16.79 5.67 4.01
N LEU A 157 16.89 5.04 5.17
CA LEU A 157 16.81 5.69 6.48
C LEU A 157 18.15 5.64 7.20
N LYS A 158 18.42 6.69 7.99
CA LYS A 158 19.64 6.83 8.79
C LYS A 158 19.28 7.12 10.25
N ALA A 159 19.67 6.22 11.15
CA ALA A 159 19.53 6.30 12.59
C ALA A 159 20.57 5.37 13.24
N LYS A 160 20.69 5.37 14.57
CA LYS A 160 21.58 4.44 15.28
C LYS A 160 20.99 3.04 15.36
N ASN A 161 19.68 2.95 15.56
CA ASN A 161 18.93 1.70 15.67
C ASN A 161 17.55 1.88 15.05
N TYR A 162 16.92 0.77 14.66
CA TYR A 162 15.57 0.76 14.09
C TYR A 162 14.71 -0.27 14.82
N TRP A 163 13.51 0.14 15.21
CA TRP A 163 12.54 -0.71 15.90
C TRP A 163 11.31 -0.86 15.01
N LEU A 164 11.01 -2.10 14.64
CA LEU A 164 9.85 -2.45 13.83
C LEU A 164 8.67 -2.78 14.74
N THR A 165 7.58 -2.03 14.59
CA THR A 165 6.24 -2.47 15.01
C THR A 165 5.53 -3.05 13.79
N GLN A 166 5.25 -4.35 13.84
CA GLN A 166 4.51 -5.08 12.82
C GLN A 166 3.22 -5.65 13.43
N TYR A 167 2.32 -6.16 12.59
CA TYR A 167 1.09 -6.77 13.05
C TYR A 167 0.95 -8.19 12.50
N HIS A 168 0.45 -9.09 13.34
CA HIS A 168 0.08 -10.44 12.97
C HIS A 168 -1.34 -10.75 13.43
N GLY A 169 -1.87 -11.90 13.03
CA GLY A 169 -3.19 -12.33 13.47
C GLY A 169 -3.62 -13.61 12.81
N ASP A 170 -4.91 -13.85 12.93
CA ASP A 170 -5.65 -14.91 12.22
C ASP A 170 -7.09 -14.41 12.06
N TRP A 171 -7.93 -15.21 11.40
CA TRP A 171 -9.37 -14.99 11.40
C TRP A 171 -9.90 -14.76 12.83
N ALA A 172 -10.63 -13.66 13.01
CA ALA A 172 -11.18 -13.22 14.29
C ALA A 172 -10.15 -12.84 15.37
N LYS A 173 -8.87 -12.65 14.99
CA LYS A 173 -7.77 -12.22 15.87
C LYS A 173 -6.78 -11.31 15.13
N GLU A 174 -7.29 -10.41 14.30
CA GLU A 174 -6.49 -9.52 13.45
C GLU A 174 -5.72 -8.47 14.28
N MET A 175 -4.73 -7.82 13.64
CA MET A 175 -4.06 -6.61 14.15
C MET A 175 -3.34 -6.74 15.50
N GLN A 176 -2.82 -7.92 15.86
CA GLN A 176 -2.00 -8.11 17.06
C GLN A 176 -0.62 -7.48 16.87
N PRO A 177 -0.23 -6.48 17.69
CA PRO A 177 1.04 -5.78 17.51
C PRO A 177 2.21 -6.61 18.05
N GLU A 178 3.32 -6.58 17.32
CA GLU A 178 4.61 -7.12 17.76
C GLU A 178 5.70 -6.09 17.50
N GLU A 179 6.55 -5.84 18.49
CA GLU A 179 7.66 -4.89 18.40
C GLU A 179 9.00 -5.59 18.59
N SER A 180 9.95 -5.31 17.70
CA SER A 180 11.30 -5.87 17.76
C SER A 180 12.34 -4.92 17.17
N GLN A 181 13.57 -4.99 17.66
CA GLN A 181 14.70 -4.28 17.04
C GLN A 181 15.13 -5.00 15.76
N LEU A 182 15.39 -4.24 14.69
CA LEU A 182 15.98 -4.78 13.46
C LEU A 182 17.48 -5.01 13.63
N THR A 183 17.95 -6.15 13.14
CA THR A 183 19.37 -6.55 13.10
C THR A 183 19.86 -6.62 11.66
N HIS A 184 21.18 -6.75 11.45
CA HIS A 184 21.77 -6.91 10.11
C HIS A 184 21.14 -8.06 9.34
N GLY A 185 21.02 -7.87 8.02
CA GLY A 185 20.29 -8.78 7.13
C GLY A 185 18.92 -8.21 6.73
N ILE A 186 18.05 -9.08 6.21
CA ILE A 186 16.73 -8.70 5.68
C ILE A 186 15.63 -9.30 6.53
N LYS A 187 14.77 -8.45 7.10
CA LYS A 187 13.45 -8.83 7.63
C LYS A 187 12.41 -8.58 6.54
N THR A 188 11.64 -9.61 6.19
CA THR A 188 10.54 -9.49 5.23
C THR A 188 9.19 -9.53 5.94
N LEU A 189 8.29 -8.62 5.57
CA LEU A 189 6.85 -8.68 5.83
C LEU A 189 6.15 -8.96 4.50
N ASP A 190 5.47 -10.09 4.37
CA ASP A 190 4.84 -10.43 3.10
C ASP A 190 3.58 -11.28 3.25
N THR A 191 2.82 -11.35 2.15
CA THR A 191 1.70 -12.28 2.00
C THR A 191 1.69 -12.84 0.58
N LYS A 192 1.23 -14.09 0.48
CA LYS A 192 1.15 -14.89 -0.77
C LYS A 192 -0.25 -15.48 -0.98
N LEU A 193 -1.24 -14.95 -0.27
CA LEU A 193 -2.59 -15.52 -0.14
C LEU A 193 -3.58 -15.02 -1.21
N GLY A 194 -3.10 -14.32 -2.24
CA GLY A 194 -3.91 -13.80 -3.33
C GLY A 194 -4.83 -12.70 -2.84
N THR A 195 -6.14 -12.96 -2.83
CA THR A 195 -7.19 -12.03 -2.41
C THR A 195 -7.38 -11.95 -0.89
N ARG A 196 -6.79 -12.88 -0.14
CA ARG A 196 -6.81 -12.89 1.34
C ARG A 196 -5.55 -12.29 1.96
N ALA A 197 -5.02 -11.24 1.32
CA ALA A 197 -3.70 -10.69 1.61
C ALA A 197 -3.47 -10.38 3.11
N ASN A 198 -4.50 -9.88 3.79
CA ASN A 198 -4.40 -9.42 5.18
C ASN A 198 -4.75 -10.49 6.23
N LEU A 199 -4.97 -11.75 5.86
CA LEU A 199 -5.45 -12.79 6.79
C LEU A 199 -4.52 -12.99 8.00
N PHE A 200 -3.21 -13.08 7.77
CA PHE A 200 -2.23 -13.30 8.83
C PHE A 200 -1.39 -12.07 9.17
N SER A 201 -1.21 -11.16 8.21
CA SER A 201 -0.40 -9.95 8.40
C SER A 201 -0.85 -8.88 7.40
N PRO A 202 -1.16 -7.66 7.87
CA PRO A 202 -1.45 -6.53 6.99
C PRO A 202 -0.15 -5.90 6.45
N SER A 203 -0.26 -5.11 5.38
CA SER A 203 0.90 -4.41 4.78
C SER A 203 1.38 -3.20 5.58
N MET A 204 0.69 -2.85 6.66
CA MET A 204 0.98 -1.68 7.50
C MET A 204 1.99 -2.00 8.61
N PHE A 205 2.92 -1.09 8.86
CA PHE A 205 3.95 -1.23 9.88
C PHE A 205 4.53 0.12 10.28
N MET A 206 5.25 0.17 11.41
CA MET A 206 5.99 1.34 11.84
C MET A 206 7.47 1.03 12.03
N ILE A 207 8.33 1.98 11.68
CA ILE A 207 9.75 1.98 12.03
C ILE A 207 10.02 3.16 12.95
N SER A 208 10.34 2.90 14.21
CA SER A 208 10.80 3.90 15.16
C SER A 208 12.32 4.00 15.15
N LEU A 209 12.83 5.23 15.10
CA LEU A 209 14.26 5.51 15.06
C LEU A 209 14.83 5.60 16.48
N ASP A 210 16.01 5.00 16.68
CA ASP A 210 16.85 4.98 17.88
C ASP A 210 16.27 4.25 19.11
N LYS A 211 14.95 4.24 19.28
CA LYS A 211 14.24 3.63 20.43
C LYS A 211 12.89 3.03 20.01
N PRO A 212 12.29 2.13 20.82
CA PRO A 212 10.93 1.63 20.63
C PRO A 212 9.89 2.74 20.45
N ALA A 213 8.77 2.44 19.79
CA ALA A 213 7.74 3.42 19.45
C ALA A 213 6.94 3.87 20.68
N ALA A 214 6.94 5.18 20.97
CA ALA A 214 6.08 5.78 21.98
C ALA A 214 4.92 6.56 21.35
N GLU A 215 3.79 6.68 22.06
CA GLU A 215 2.58 7.36 21.55
C GLU A 215 2.82 8.82 21.18
N ASP A 216 3.48 9.58 22.07
CA ASP A 216 3.55 11.04 21.98
C ASP A 216 4.98 11.59 21.80
N GLU A 217 5.96 10.73 21.58
CA GLU A 217 7.36 11.13 21.36
C GLU A 217 8.13 10.17 20.45
N GLY A 218 9.27 10.62 19.94
CA GLY A 218 10.15 9.83 19.07
C GLY A 218 9.86 10.02 17.59
N THR A 219 10.80 9.55 16.77
CA THR A 219 10.69 9.64 15.30
C THR A 219 10.19 8.33 14.74
N VAL A 220 9.04 8.35 14.07
CA VAL A 220 8.36 7.16 13.56
C VAL A 220 8.02 7.34 12.08
N LEU A 221 8.50 6.42 11.24
CA LEU A 221 7.98 6.19 9.91
C LEU A 221 6.78 5.25 10.04
N TYR A 222 5.62 5.63 9.50
CA TYR A 222 4.46 4.75 9.38
C TYR A 222 4.17 4.55 7.90
N GLY A 223 4.25 3.30 7.44
CA GLY A 223 4.04 2.94 6.03
C GLY A 223 3.04 1.80 5.81
N SER A 224 2.51 1.73 4.60
CA SER A 224 1.62 0.66 4.12
C SER A 224 1.68 0.56 2.59
N VAL A 225 1.53 -0.64 2.04
CA VAL A 225 1.30 -0.80 0.60
C VAL A 225 -0.20 -0.64 0.33
N GLU A 226 -0.59 0.27 -0.55
CA GLU A 226 -1.97 0.50 -0.98
C GLU A 226 -2.43 -0.56 -1.99
N TRP A 227 -2.49 -1.80 -1.51
CA TRP A 227 -2.74 -2.97 -2.32
C TRP A 227 -3.48 -4.03 -1.52
N SER A 228 -4.53 -4.60 -2.11
CA SER A 228 -5.37 -5.62 -1.47
C SER A 228 -4.95 -7.05 -1.81
N SER A 229 -3.87 -7.23 -2.57
CA SER A 229 -3.35 -8.55 -2.94
C SER A 229 -1.92 -8.76 -2.39
N ASN A 230 -1.19 -9.73 -2.94
CA ASN A 230 0.13 -10.12 -2.47
C ASN A 230 1.09 -8.92 -2.44
N PHE A 231 1.58 -8.60 -1.24
CA PHE A 231 2.58 -7.57 -1.00
C PHE A 231 3.86 -8.19 -0.44
N ARG A 232 4.96 -7.45 -0.59
CA ARG A 232 6.24 -7.72 0.06
C ARG A 232 6.89 -6.42 0.49
N ILE A 233 7.39 -6.39 1.71
CA ILE A 233 8.16 -5.29 2.30
C ILE A 233 9.45 -5.89 2.85
N ASP A 234 10.58 -5.51 2.26
CA ASP A 234 11.92 -5.89 2.72
C ASP A 234 12.51 -4.74 3.53
N LEU A 235 12.93 -5.05 4.76
CA LEU A 235 13.63 -4.16 5.68
C LEU A 235 15.06 -4.70 5.85
N GLU A 236 15.98 -4.13 5.09
CA GLU A 236 17.38 -4.58 5.03
C GLU A 236 18.28 -3.60 5.76
N LEU A 237 18.86 -4.04 6.88
CA LEU A 237 19.88 -3.27 7.58
C LEU A 237 21.24 -3.55 6.92
N ASP A 238 21.78 -2.52 6.26
CA ASP A 238 22.98 -2.62 5.43
C ASP A 238 24.27 -2.69 6.24
N ASN A 239 25.40 -2.90 5.56
CA ASN A 239 26.73 -3.02 6.18
C ASN A 239 27.26 -1.69 6.76
N LEU A 240 26.54 -0.58 6.57
CA LEU A 240 26.86 0.75 7.08
C LEU A 240 25.83 1.22 8.13
N ASP A 241 25.04 0.29 8.67
CA ASP A 241 23.99 0.49 9.69
C ASP A 241 22.82 1.40 9.23
N ASN A 242 22.60 1.51 7.93
CA ASN A 242 21.45 2.24 7.37
C ASN A 242 20.36 1.25 6.93
N LEU A 243 19.11 1.67 7.05
CA LEU A 243 17.98 0.81 6.75
C LEU A 243 17.47 1.08 5.33
N ARG A 244 17.49 0.05 4.49
CA ARG A 244 16.82 0.03 3.17
C ARG A 244 15.42 -0.55 3.36
N LEU A 245 14.41 0.15 2.87
CA LEU A 245 13.03 -0.30 2.87
C LEU A 245 12.56 -0.41 1.43
N ILE A 246 12.20 -1.63 0.99
CA ILE A 246 11.75 -1.92 -0.37
C ILE A 246 10.35 -2.50 -0.28
N ALA A 247 9.35 -1.81 -0.82
CA ALA A 247 7.95 -2.19 -0.67
C ALA A 247 7.23 -2.24 -2.02
N GLY A 248 6.38 -3.25 -2.24
CA GLY A 248 5.55 -3.36 -3.44
C GLY A 248 4.83 -4.70 -3.56
N ILE A 249 4.54 -5.10 -4.79
CA ILE A 249 3.93 -6.41 -5.11
C ILE A 249 4.90 -7.54 -4.72
N ASN A 250 4.38 -8.62 -4.14
CA ASN A 250 5.18 -9.80 -3.83
C ASN A 250 5.69 -10.45 -5.13
N ASN A 251 6.98 -10.75 -5.22
CA ASN A 251 7.58 -11.41 -6.37
C ASN A 251 7.31 -12.94 -6.42
N TYR A 252 6.67 -13.53 -5.40
CA TYR A 252 6.22 -14.91 -5.45
C TYR A 252 5.12 -15.11 -6.50
N ALA A 253 5.34 -16.05 -7.43
CA ALA A 253 4.40 -16.40 -8.50
C ALA A 253 3.87 -15.19 -9.29
N SER A 254 4.69 -14.15 -9.43
CA SER A 254 4.29 -12.85 -10.00
C SER A 254 5.17 -12.41 -11.18
N THR A 255 5.83 -13.35 -11.85
CA THR A 255 6.55 -13.08 -13.09
C THR A 255 5.60 -12.48 -14.12
N TYR A 256 5.95 -11.31 -14.67
CA TYR A 256 5.09 -10.56 -15.57
C TYR A 256 5.77 -10.33 -16.92
N THR A 257 5.12 -10.77 -18.00
CA THR A 257 5.58 -10.51 -19.37
C THR A 257 5.07 -9.15 -19.83
N LEU A 258 5.96 -8.16 -19.87
CA LEU A 258 5.67 -6.84 -20.41
C LEU A 258 5.93 -6.82 -21.92
N LYS A 259 4.93 -6.42 -22.71
CA LYS A 259 5.08 -6.28 -24.16
C LYS A 259 5.66 -4.90 -24.53
N PRO A 260 6.35 -4.78 -25.67
CA PRO A 260 6.83 -3.49 -26.15
C PRO A 260 5.73 -2.44 -26.23
N ASN A 261 6.03 -1.20 -25.80
CA ASN A 261 5.15 -0.03 -25.74
C ASN A 261 3.98 -0.12 -24.74
N GLU A 262 3.84 -1.22 -23.99
CA GLU A 262 2.92 -1.27 -22.84
C GLU A 262 3.60 -0.65 -21.61
N THR A 263 2.78 -0.17 -20.68
CA THR A 263 3.24 0.38 -19.40
C THR A 263 2.70 -0.47 -18.27
N PHE A 264 3.61 -1.03 -17.47
CA PHE A 264 3.31 -1.67 -16.20
C PHE A 264 3.39 -0.63 -15.08
N THR A 265 2.42 -0.57 -14.18
CA THR A 265 2.43 0.39 -13.05
C THR A 265 2.20 -0.35 -11.74
N THR A 266 3.05 -0.09 -10.75
CA THR A 266 2.96 -0.67 -9.41
C THR A 266 1.89 0.04 -8.56
N PRO A 267 1.33 -0.60 -7.51
CA PRO A 267 0.50 0.08 -6.54
C PRO A 267 1.31 1.13 -5.76
N ALA A 268 0.64 2.06 -5.10
CA ALA A 268 1.33 3.03 -4.24
C ALA A 268 1.83 2.37 -2.94
N PHE A 269 3.03 2.76 -2.52
CA PHE A 269 3.47 2.67 -1.14
C PHE A 269 3.24 4.02 -0.46
N LEU A 270 2.43 4.00 0.58
CA LEU A 270 2.05 5.17 1.37
C LEU A 270 2.95 5.25 2.60
N TYR A 271 3.44 6.45 2.93
CA TYR A 271 4.13 6.65 4.20
C TYR A 271 4.02 8.09 4.73
N THR A 272 4.23 8.21 6.04
CA THR A 272 4.42 9.48 6.76
C THR A 272 5.59 9.34 7.72
N MET A 273 6.24 10.46 8.01
CA MET A 273 7.19 10.58 9.13
C MET A 273 6.60 11.47 10.22
N SER A 274 6.80 11.10 11.47
CA SER A 274 6.41 11.88 12.65
C SER A 274 7.61 12.04 13.56
N ASP A 275 7.87 13.25 14.07
CA ASP A 275 8.82 13.51 15.16
C ASP A 275 8.14 13.60 16.54
N LYS A 276 6.87 13.18 16.61
CA LYS A 276 5.97 13.28 17.79
C LYS A 276 5.31 11.94 18.13
N GLY A 277 5.97 10.83 17.83
CA GLY A 277 5.49 9.48 18.15
C GLY A 277 4.40 8.92 17.21
N LYS A 278 3.94 7.71 17.52
CA LYS A 278 2.98 6.93 16.71
C LYS A 278 1.56 7.51 16.71
N GLY A 279 1.17 8.24 17.76
CA GLY A 279 -0.13 8.91 17.84
C GLY A 279 -0.26 9.99 16.77
N ASP A 280 0.78 10.81 16.56
CA ASP A 280 0.78 11.82 15.49
C ASP A 280 0.82 11.16 14.10
N ALA A 281 1.68 10.15 13.91
CA ALA A 281 1.80 9.42 12.65
C ALA A 281 0.46 8.80 12.22
N SER A 282 -0.23 8.11 13.12
CA SER A 282 -1.53 7.50 12.82
C SER A 282 -2.60 8.55 12.50
N ARG A 283 -2.68 9.64 13.27
CA ARG A 283 -3.65 10.72 13.00
C ARG A 283 -3.40 11.41 11.66
N LYS A 284 -2.16 11.52 11.19
CA LYS A 284 -1.82 12.00 9.84
C LYS A 284 -2.41 11.10 8.77
N LEU A 285 -2.16 9.79 8.86
CA LEU A 285 -2.75 8.81 7.93
C LEU A 285 -4.28 8.77 8.00
N HIS A 286 -4.88 8.89 9.20
CA HIS A 286 -6.34 8.94 9.35
C HIS A 286 -6.94 10.16 8.63
N ARG A 287 -6.31 11.34 8.75
CA ARG A 287 -6.75 12.54 8.03
C ARG A 287 -6.61 12.37 6.52
N TRP A 288 -5.46 11.89 6.05
CA TRP A 288 -5.23 11.60 4.64
C TRP A 288 -6.27 10.63 4.08
N ALA A 289 -6.51 9.50 4.77
CA ALA A 289 -7.46 8.48 4.32
C ALA A 289 -8.87 9.06 4.20
N ARG A 290 -9.31 9.85 5.19
CA ARG A 290 -10.63 10.51 5.17
C ARG A 290 -10.77 11.59 4.09
N ASN A 291 -9.67 12.23 3.70
CA ASN A 291 -9.67 13.31 2.71
C ASN A 291 -9.56 12.77 1.28
N TYR A 292 -8.78 11.71 1.06
CA TYR A 292 -8.30 11.33 -0.27
C TYR A 292 -8.58 9.89 -0.69
N ARG A 293 -8.99 9.00 0.23
CA ARG A 293 -9.05 7.57 -0.07
C ARG A 293 -10.37 6.89 0.24
N VAL A 294 -10.91 7.14 1.43
CA VAL A 294 -12.19 6.59 1.84
C VAL A 294 -13.29 7.36 1.12
N LEU A 295 -14.13 6.64 0.36
CA LEU A 295 -15.33 7.21 -0.24
C LEU A 295 -16.20 7.85 0.85
N ASP A 296 -16.51 9.14 0.64
CA ASP A 296 -17.20 9.97 1.62
C ASP A 296 -16.57 9.88 3.03
N GLY A 297 -15.24 10.03 3.10
CA GLY A 297 -14.49 9.90 4.36
C GLY A 297 -14.80 10.97 5.42
N LYS A 298 -15.57 12.01 5.08
CA LYS A 298 -16.07 13.03 6.03
C LYS A 298 -17.58 12.96 6.28
N GLY A 299 -18.31 12.14 5.53
CA GLY A 299 -19.75 11.97 5.72
C GLY A 299 -20.09 11.15 6.95
N SER A 300 -21.38 11.14 7.27
CA SER A 300 -21.97 10.28 8.29
C SER A 300 -22.07 8.83 7.82
N ARG A 301 -22.03 7.89 8.75
CA ARG A 301 -22.29 6.46 8.49
C ARG A 301 -23.64 6.08 9.08
N LEU A 302 -24.33 5.17 8.42
CA LEU A 302 -25.57 4.59 8.92
C LEU A 302 -25.25 3.58 10.01
N THR A 303 -26.02 3.60 11.09
CA THR A 303 -26.11 2.46 11.99
C THR A 303 -26.90 1.35 11.29
N LEU A 304 -26.47 0.09 11.44
CA LEU A 304 -27.12 -1.03 10.77
C LEU A 304 -27.39 -2.19 11.70
N LEU A 305 -28.47 -2.92 11.40
CA LEU A 305 -28.75 -4.26 11.92
C LEU A 305 -28.49 -5.25 10.79
N ASN A 306 -27.51 -6.13 10.99
CA ASN A 306 -27.19 -7.23 10.08
C ASN A 306 -27.77 -8.53 10.66
N ASN A 307 -28.40 -9.37 9.84
CA ASN A 307 -29.06 -10.59 10.33
C ASN A 307 -28.15 -11.82 10.48
N TRP A 308 -26.86 -11.76 10.12
CA TRP A 308 -25.95 -12.90 10.10
C TRP A 308 -25.92 -13.65 11.43
N GLU A 309 -25.53 -13.02 12.54
CA GLU A 309 -25.48 -13.71 13.84
C GLU A 309 -26.88 -13.96 14.44
N ALA A 310 -27.91 -13.25 13.95
CA ALA A 310 -29.28 -13.40 14.43
C ALA A 310 -29.97 -14.64 13.86
N THR A 311 -29.67 -15.00 12.60
CA THR A 311 -30.36 -16.09 11.90
C THR A 311 -29.45 -17.09 11.23
N TYR A 312 -28.19 -16.74 10.98
CA TYR A 312 -27.34 -17.39 9.98
C TYR A 312 -28.17 -17.62 8.70
N PHE A 313 -28.18 -18.84 8.18
CA PHE A 313 -28.97 -19.23 7.03
C PHE A 313 -30.45 -19.55 7.33
N ASP A 314 -30.87 -19.61 8.61
CA ASP A 314 -32.23 -19.96 9.02
C ASP A 314 -33.15 -18.73 9.07
N PHE A 315 -33.54 -18.24 7.90
CA PHE A 315 -34.53 -17.18 7.78
C PHE A 315 -35.49 -17.42 6.61
N ASP A 316 -36.65 -16.79 6.72
CA ASP A 316 -37.63 -16.60 5.66
C ASP A 316 -38.09 -15.14 5.65
N GLU A 317 -38.92 -14.80 4.67
CA GLU A 317 -39.45 -13.45 4.51
C GLU A 317 -40.18 -12.92 5.75
N ALA A 318 -40.96 -13.76 6.44
CA ALA A 318 -41.70 -13.34 7.63
C ALA A 318 -40.76 -13.00 8.79
N LYS A 319 -39.73 -13.81 9.03
CA LYS A 319 -38.70 -13.54 10.04
C LYS A 319 -37.96 -12.23 9.74
N LEU A 320 -37.65 -11.96 8.47
CA LEU A 320 -36.99 -10.71 8.07
C LEU A 320 -37.90 -9.48 8.21
N PHE A 321 -39.21 -9.61 7.96
CA PHE A 321 -40.17 -8.52 8.21
C PHE A 321 -40.23 -8.13 9.69
N GLU A 322 -40.19 -9.10 10.61
CA GLU A 322 -40.12 -8.79 12.05
C GLU A 322 -38.79 -8.10 12.41
N LEU A 323 -37.65 -8.57 11.87
CA LEU A 323 -36.36 -7.89 12.08
C LEU A 323 -36.34 -6.45 11.52
N LEU A 324 -37.03 -6.18 10.42
CA LEU A 324 -37.17 -4.84 9.86
C LEU A 324 -37.94 -3.89 10.80
N LYS A 325 -39.02 -4.38 11.41
CA LYS A 325 -39.78 -3.64 12.43
C LYS A 325 -38.93 -3.36 13.67
N ASP A 326 -38.19 -4.37 14.14
CA ASP A 326 -37.30 -4.24 15.29
C ASP A 326 -36.13 -3.28 15.01
N THR A 327 -35.61 -3.24 13.78
CA THR A 327 -34.59 -2.27 13.36
C THR A 327 -35.05 -0.83 13.61
N LYS A 328 -36.30 -0.53 13.26
CA LYS A 328 -36.88 0.80 13.52
C LYS A 328 -37.06 1.06 15.02
N LYS A 329 -37.54 0.06 15.77
CA LYS A 329 -37.77 0.16 17.21
C LYS A 329 -36.48 0.39 18.00
N LEU A 330 -35.36 -0.20 17.56
CA LEU A 330 -34.03 0.01 18.10
C LEU A 330 -33.44 1.39 17.75
N GLY A 331 -34.04 2.11 16.80
CA GLY A 331 -33.55 3.41 16.34
C GLY A 331 -32.38 3.32 15.36
N VAL A 332 -32.24 2.20 14.66
CA VAL A 332 -31.15 1.94 13.70
C VAL A 332 -31.57 2.39 12.29
N ASP A 333 -30.61 2.88 11.50
CA ASP A 333 -30.89 3.52 10.21
C ASP A 333 -31.11 2.54 9.05
N MET A 334 -30.51 1.35 9.10
CA MET A 334 -30.48 0.39 8.00
C MET A 334 -30.62 -1.06 8.46
N PHE A 335 -31.34 -1.86 7.70
CA PHE A 335 -31.30 -3.31 7.79
C PHE A 335 -30.43 -3.88 6.66
N LEU A 336 -29.51 -4.78 6.98
CA LEU A 336 -28.63 -5.45 6.04
C LEU A 336 -28.99 -6.94 5.97
N LEU A 337 -29.49 -7.36 4.82
CA LEU A 337 -29.68 -8.78 4.49
C LEU A 337 -28.34 -9.43 4.16
N ASP A 338 -27.86 -10.29 5.05
CA ASP A 338 -26.61 -11.03 4.92
C ASP A 338 -26.77 -12.32 4.07
N ASP A 339 -25.78 -13.20 4.08
CA ASP A 339 -25.69 -14.41 3.27
C ASP A 339 -26.94 -15.32 3.42
N GLY A 340 -27.30 -16.02 2.35
CA GLY A 340 -28.40 -16.99 2.33
C GLY A 340 -29.63 -16.61 1.50
N TRP A 341 -29.63 -15.44 0.86
CA TRP A 341 -30.80 -14.92 0.12
C TRP A 341 -30.92 -15.39 -1.33
N PHE A 342 -29.89 -16.06 -1.86
CA PHE A 342 -29.72 -16.37 -3.28
C PHE A 342 -29.66 -17.88 -3.59
N ALA A 343 -29.57 -18.19 -4.88
CA ALA A 343 -29.61 -19.50 -5.52
C ALA A 343 -30.93 -20.27 -5.35
N ASN A 344 -31.37 -20.95 -6.42
CA ASN A 344 -32.60 -21.75 -6.43
C ASN A 344 -32.35 -23.25 -6.65
N LYS A 345 -31.51 -23.60 -7.63
CA LYS A 345 -31.17 -24.99 -7.95
C LYS A 345 -30.30 -25.60 -6.84
N TYR A 346 -29.28 -24.86 -6.41
CA TYR A 346 -28.39 -25.20 -5.30
C TYR A 346 -28.49 -24.11 -4.22
N PRO A 347 -29.56 -24.11 -3.41
CA PRO A 347 -29.90 -22.98 -2.56
C PRO A 347 -28.83 -22.68 -1.50
N ARG A 348 -28.61 -21.39 -1.23
CA ARG A 348 -27.75 -20.89 -0.15
C ARG A 348 -28.41 -21.06 1.22
N ASN A 349 -28.53 -22.30 1.66
CA ASN A 349 -29.04 -22.69 2.99
C ASN A 349 -27.91 -23.07 3.96
N GLY A 350 -26.67 -22.89 3.52
CA GLY A 350 -25.41 -23.17 4.21
C GLY A 350 -24.27 -22.61 3.34
N ASP A 351 -23.03 -22.70 3.82
CA ASP A 351 -21.85 -22.17 3.16
C ASP A 351 -21.28 -23.07 2.04
N VAL A 352 -21.79 -24.31 1.91
CA VAL A 352 -21.30 -25.32 0.95
C VAL A 352 -21.90 -25.25 -0.46
N ALA A 353 -22.83 -24.33 -0.74
CA ALA A 353 -23.50 -24.24 -2.05
C ALA A 353 -23.99 -22.81 -2.36
N GLY A 354 -24.28 -22.51 -3.63
CA GLY A 354 -25.01 -21.31 -4.07
C GLY A 354 -24.17 -20.13 -4.53
N LEU A 355 -22.88 -20.00 -4.16
CA LEU A 355 -22.03 -18.92 -4.67
C LEU A 355 -21.91 -18.99 -6.19
N GLY A 356 -22.11 -17.86 -6.86
CA GLY A 356 -22.17 -17.74 -8.32
C GLY A 356 -23.61 -17.63 -8.88
N ASP A 357 -24.61 -18.15 -8.16
CA ASP A 357 -26.03 -18.15 -8.56
C ASP A 357 -26.80 -17.01 -7.87
N TRP A 358 -26.64 -15.78 -8.37
CA TRP A 358 -27.16 -14.54 -7.74
C TRP A 358 -28.65 -14.25 -7.98
N GLU A 359 -29.47 -15.27 -8.26
CA GLU A 359 -30.93 -15.14 -8.28
C GLU A 359 -31.53 -15.34 -6.88
N VAL A 360 -32.53 -14.53 -6.53
CA VAL A 360 -33.21 -14.64 -5.23
C VAL A 360 -33.78 -16.05 -5.00
N ASN A 361 -33.51 -16.62 -3.82
CA ASN A 361 -34.05 -17.89 -3.39
C ASN A 361 -35.56 -17.75 -3.12
N LYS A 362 -36.38 -18.23 -4.06
CA LYS A 362 -37.85 -18.10 -3.99
C LYS A 362 -38.51 -18.96 -2.93
N LYS A 363 -37.80 -19.93 -2.35
CA LYS A 363 -38.33 -20.72 -1.21
C LYS A 363 -38.27 -19.93 0.10
N LYS A 364 -37.18 -19.19 0.33
CA LYS A 364 -37.04 -18.30 1.50
C LYS A 364 -37.79 -16.99 1.31
N LEU A 365 -37.69 -16.42 0.12
CA LEU A 365 -38.21 -15.10 -0.24
C LEU A 365 -39.20 -15.22 -1.41
N PRO A 366 -40.42 -15.74 -1.18
CA PRO A 366 -41.39 -15.98 -2.24
C PRO A 366 -41.71 -14.71 -3.04
N ASN A 367 -41.79 -13.56 -2.37
CA ASN A 367 -42.06 -12.27 -3.01
C ASN A 367 -40.77 -11.53 -3.45
N GLY A 368 -39.60 -12.17 -3.29
CA GLY A 368 -38.29 -11.67 -3.70
C GLY A 368 -37.77 -10.51 -2.85
N VAL A 369 -36.52 -10.06 -3.11
CA VAL A 369 -35.88 -8.97 -2.35
C VAL A 369 -36.69 -7.65 -2.40
N ALA A 370 -37.45 -7.43 -3.47
CA ALA A 370 -38.29 -6.23 -3.62
C ALA A 370 -39.36 -6.10 -2.50
N SER A 371 -39.88 -7.21 -1.96
CA SER A 371 -40.81 -7.18 -0.83
C SER A 371 -40.14 -6.65 0.43
N LEU A 372 -38.91 -7.07 0.71
CA LEU A 372 -38.10 -6.63 1.84
C LEU A 372 -37.76 -5.14 1.73
N VAL A 373 -37.40 -4.66 0.54
CA VAL A 373 -37.15 -3.23 0.29
C VAL A 373 -38.40 -2.39 0.54
N LYS A 374 -39.58 -2.89 0.11
CA LYS A 374 -40.86 -2.23 0.37
C LYS A 374 -41.18 -2.18 1.85
N GLU A 375 -40.97 -3.27 2.58
CA GLU A 375 -41.17 -3.33 4.03
C GLU A 375 -40.21 -2.40 4.77
N ALA A 376 -38.92 -2.38 4.40
CA ALA A 376 -37.94 -1.46 4.96
C ALA A 376 -38.36 0.00 4.77
N THR A 377 -38.82 0.35 3.55
CA THR A 377 -39.32 1.69 3.23
C THR A 377 -40.55 2.05 4.07
N ALA A 378 -41.50 1.12 4.23
CA ALA A 378 -42.70 1.32 5.05
C ALA A 378 -42.37 1.55 6.54
N ASN A 379 -41.31 0.93 7.03
CA ASN A 379 -40.81 1.11 8.39
C ASN A 379 -39.85 2.32 8.53
N GLY A 380 -39.54 3.03 7.44
CA GLY A 380 -38.63 4.17 7.44
C GLY A 380 -37.19 3.78 7.75
N VAL A 381 -36.76 2.62 7.26
CA VAL A 381 -35.42 2.02 7.43
C VAL A 381 -34.80 1.81 6.05
N LYS A 382 -33.49 2.05 5.90
CA LYS A 382 -32.77 1.76 4.65
C LYS A 382 -32.50 0.26 4.49
N PHE A 383 -32.24 -0.20 3.27
CA PHE A 383 -31.97 -1.60 2.98
C PHE A 383 -30.57 -1.78 2.37
N GLY A 384 -29.81 -2.73 2.90
CA GLY A 384 -28.53 -3.20 2.37
C GLY A 384 -28.59 -4.70 2.06
N ILE A 385 -27.68 -5.16 1.20
CA ILE A 385 -27.59 -6.57 0.81
C ILE A 385 -26.12 -7.01 0.71
N TRP A 386 -25.86 -8.24 1.13
CA TRP A 386 -24.55 -8.88 1.02
C TRP A 386 -24.36 -9.55 -0.35
N ILE A 387 -23.13 -9.51 -0.86
CA ILE A 387 -22.67 -10.22 -2.06
C ILE A 387 -21.21 -10.69 -1.90
N GLU A 388 -20.83 -11.76 -2.59
CA GLU A 388 -19.45 -12.29 -2.66
C GLU A 388 -19.11 -12.69 -4.11
N PRO A 389 -19.00 -11.71 -5.02
CA PRO A 389 -19.01 -11.95 -6.47
C PRO A 389 -17.75 -12.66 -7.00
N GLU A 390 -16.69 -12.73 -6.20
CA GLU A 390 -15.41 -13.35 -6.59
C GLU A 390 -15.39 -14.87 -6.38
N MET A 391 -16.41 -15.44 -5.73
CA MET A 391 -16.46 -16.86 -5.35
C MET A 391 -17.52 -17.65 -6.13
N VAL A 392 -17.30 -18.96 -6.24
CA VAL A 392 -18.22 -19.92 -6.85
C VAL A 392 -18.18 -21.24 -6.07
N ASN A 393 -19.32 -21.92 -5.94
CA ASN A 393 -19.36 -23.29 -5.43
C ASN A 393 -19.28 -24.31 -6.58
N PRO A 394 -18.50 -25.40 -6.46
CA PRO A 394 -18.35 -26.43 -7.50
C PRO A 394 -19.63 -27.17 -7.91
#